data_AF-A0A6S7D2A6-F1
#
_entry.id   AF-A0A6S7D2A6-F1
#
_cell.length_a   1.000
_cell.length_b   1.000
_cell.length_c   1.000
_cell.angle_alpha   90.00
_cell.angle_beta   90.00
_cell.angle_gamma   90.00
#
_symmetry.space_group_name_H-M   'P 1'
#
loop_
_entity.id
_entity.type
_entity.pdbx_description
1 polymer ?
#
loop_
_entity_poly.entity_id
_entity_poly.type
_entity_poly.pdbx_seq_one_letter_code
_entity_poly.pdbx_strand_id
1 'polypeptide(L)'
;MQKRCYVVSDSTVAEHVAEYLGIAKRLNGAYRLKNGDTVTHLNRVPRGGVPVDLWRDMPSPYGRFFDRTPERPDDKDEQRNLVGRLLREADIVVNACGARDIDQYLADKLIADAGFDPAGRKTIAGRSKPVERVVFRALDCHGSA
;
A
#
# COMPACT_ATOMS: atom_id res chain seq x y z
N MET A 1 7.59 -21.27 -1.47
CA MET A 1 8.17 -20.12 -0.74
C MET A 1 7.02 -19.16 -0.46
N GLN A 2 6.85 -18.72 0.80
CA GLN A 2 5.80 -17.76 1.15
C GLN A 2 6.08 -16.41 0.47
N LYS A 3 5.05 -15.79 -0.09
CA LYS A 3 5.12 -14.53 -0.82
C LYS A 3 4.54 -13.38 0.01
N ARG A 4 5.30 -12.30 0.13
CA ARG A 4 4.86 -11.06 0.80
C ARG A 4 4.39 -10.02 -0.19
N CYS A 5 3.36 -9.26 0.19
CA CYS A 5 2.98 -8.03 -0.50
C CYS A 5 3.21 -6.82 0.40
N TYR A 6 4.20 -6.00 0.06
CA TYR A 6 4.51 -4.74 0.71
C TYR A 6 3.62 -3.64 0.15
N VAL A 7 2.83 -2.99 1.00
CA VAL A 7 2.02 -1.82 0.67
C VAL A 7 2.65 -0.60 1.31
N VAL A 8 3.23 0.29 0.50
CA VAL A 8 3.85 1.54 0.95
C VAL A 8 2.99 2.76 0.65
N SER A 9 3.37 3.92 1.17
CA SER A 9 2.56 5.15 1.07
C SER A 9 2.53 5.77 -0.33
N ASP A 10 3.59 5.67 -1.12
CA ASP A 10 3.68 6.31 -2.44
C ASP A 10 4.62 5.54 -3.39
N SER A 11 4.56 5.89 -4.68
CA SER A 11 5.29 5.21 -5.74
C SER A 11 6.82 5.35 -5.63
N THR A 12 7.31 6.47 -5.10
CA THR A 12 8.76 6.71 -4.92
C THR A 12 9.33 5.78 -3.85
N VAL A 13 8.65 5.64 -2.71
CA VAL A 13 9.02 4.66 -1.68
C VAL A 13 8.98 3.24 -2.26
N ALA A 14 7.98 2.93 -3.10
CA ALA A 14 7.84 1.60 -3.68
C ALA A 14 9.01 1.26 -4.59
N GLU A 15 9.46 2.23 -5.40
CA GLU A 15 10.62 2.09 -6.27
C GLU A 15 11.90 1.86 -5.45
N HIS A 16 12.19 2.71 -4.45
CA HIS A 16 13.39 2.54 -3.62
C HIS A 16 13.42 1.20 -2.87
N VAL A 17 12.29 0.77 -2.30
CA VAL A 17 12.19 -0.53 -1.64
C VAL A 17 12.42 -1.67 -2.64
N ALA A 18 11.86 -1.56 -3.85
CA ALA A 18 12.01 -2.57 -4.88
C ALA A 18 13.45 -2.62 -5.45
N GLU A 19 14.12 -1.48 -5.58
CA GLU A 19 15.53 -1.40 -5.96
C GLU A 19 16.43 -2.05 -4.91
N TYR A 20 16.23 -1.71 -3.63
CA TYR A 20 16.99 -2.28 -2.52
C TYR A 20 16.84 -3.81 -2.43
N LEU A 21 15.62 -4.32 -2.58
CA LEU A 21 15.34 -5.76 -2.49
C LEU A 21 15.59 -6.53 -3.81
N GLY A 22 15.83 -5.83 -4.91
CA GLY A 22 16.09 -6.40 -6.22
C GLY A 22 14.84 -6.66 -7.04
N ILE A 23 14.67 -5.86 -8.10
CA ILE A 23 13.56 -5.98 -9.06
C ILE A 23 13.76 -7.21 -9.95
N ALA A 24 12.70 -8.01 -10.07
CA ALA A 24 12.59 -9.06 -11.11
C ALA A 24 11.73 -8.60 -12.28
N LYS A 25 10.62 -7.89 -12.02
CA LYS A 25 9.73 -7.37 -13.07
C LYS A 25 9.02 -6.10 -12.60
N ARG A 26 9.00 -5.08 -13.47
CA ARG A 26 8.17 -3.87 -13.30
C ARG A 26 6.75 -4.16 -13.81
N LEU A 27 5.74 -3.80 -13.02
CA LEU A 27 4.33 -3.85 -13.38
C LEU A 27 3.79 -2.42 -13.39
N ASN A 28 2.69 -2.17 -14.10
CA ASN A 28 2.01 -0.88 -13.97
C ASN A 28 1.44 -0.78 -12.54
N GLY A 29 1.99 0.11 -11.71
CA GLY A 29 1.55 0.30 -10.32
C GLY A 29 2.19 -0.59 -9.25
N ALA A 30 3.10 -1.50 -9.59
CA ALA A 30 3.77 -2.39 -8.63
C ALA A 30 5.11 -2.97 -9.16
N TYR A 31 5.88 -3.60 -8.28
CA TYR A 31 7.12 -4.28 -8.59
C TYR A 31 7.07 -5.72 -8.09
N ARG A 32 7.49 -6.68 -8.92
CA ARG A 32 7.75 -8.05 -8.48
C ARG A 32 9.24 -8.20 -8.22
N LEU A 33 9.58 -8.74 -7.06
CA LEU A 33 10.94 -8.87 -6.55
C LEU A 33 11.54 -10.24 -6.92
N LYS A 34 12.88 -10.35 -6.90
CA LYS A 34 13.61 -11.59 -7.22
C LYS A 34 13.28 -12.75 -6.29
N ASN A 35 12.92 -12.46 -5.06
CA ASN A 35 12.52 -13.46 -4.07
C ASN A 35 11.05 -13.91 -4.21
N GLY A 36 10.30 -13.38 -5.19
CA GLY A 36 8.90 -13.71 -5.42
C GLY A 36 7.89 -12.83 -4.68
N ASP A 37 8.35 -11.91 -3.84
CA ASP A 37 7.52 -10.90 -3.18
C ASP A 37 7.08 -9.81 -4.17
N THR A 38 6.14 -8.97 -3.73
CA THR A 38 5.67 -7.81 -4.48
C THR A 38 5.67 -6.55 -3.63
N VAL A 39 6.05 -5.42 -4.23
CA VAL A 39 5.95 -4.09 -3.61
C VAL A 39 4.96 -3.28 -4.43
N THR A 40 3.98 -2.68 -3.76
CA THR A 40 3.00 -1.79 -4.36
C THR A 40 2.78 -0.59 -3.44
N HIS A 41 2.07 0.42 -3.93
CA HIS A 41 1.80 1.64 -3.19
C HIS A 41 0.30 1.91 -3.08
N LEU A 42 -0.07 2.54 -1.96
CA LEU A 42 -1.27 3.34 -1.86
C LEU A 42 -1.19 4.39 -2.97
N ASN A 43 -2.28 4.60 -3.69
CA ASN A 43 -2.34 5.61 -4.74
C ASN A 43 -2.30 7.01 -4.10
N ARG A 44 -1.12 7.43 -3.64
CA ARG A 44 -0.82 8.80 -3.24
C ARG A 44 -0.21 9.42 -4.48
N VAL A 45 -1.06 10.11 -5.23
CA VAL A 45 -0.65 10.80 -6.44
C VAL A 45 0.58 11.67 -6.11
N PRO A 46 1.61 11.75 -6.97
CA PRO A 46 2.80 12.58 -6.73
C PRO A 46 2.50 14.07 -6.47
N ARG A 47 1.24 14.49 -6.59
CA ARG A 47 0.72 15.79 -6.14
C ARG A 47 -0.72 15.62 -5.63
N GLY A 48 -0.89 15.47 -4.32
CA GLY A 48 -2.05 16.04 -3.63
C GLY A 48 -3.38 15.28 -3.69
N GLY A 49 -3.43 13.99 -4.01
CA GLY A 49 -4.66 13.21 -3.85
C GLY A 49 -4.43 11.82 -3.29
N VAL A 50 -5.13 11.52 -2.21
CA VAL A 50 -5.50 10.16 -1.82
C VAL A 50 -6.90 9.93 -2.41
N PRO A 51 -7.33 8.70 -2.70
CA PRO A 51 -8.62 8.46 -3.37
C PRO A 51 -9.82 9.01 -2.56
N VAL A 52 -10.71 9.81 -3.19
CA VAL A 52 -11.83 10.57 -2.58
C VAL A 52 -12.73 9.75 -1.64
N ASP A 53 -12.85 8.47 -1.92
CA ASP A 53 -13.66 7.48 -1.21
C ASP A 53 -12.93 6.80 -0.05
N LEU A 54 -11.60 6.79 -0.02
CA LEU A 54 -10.85 6.54 1.22
C LEU A 54 -11.11 7.67 2.24
N TRP A 55 -11.41 8.89 1.77
CA TRP A 55 -11.70 10.07 2.62
C TRP A 55 -13.15 10.22 3.07
N ARG A 56 -14.13 9.74 2.30
CA ARG A 56 -15.57 9.98 2.57
C ARG A 56 -15.98 9.51 3.98
N ASP A 57 -15.30 8.49 4.49
CA ASP A 57 -15.55 7.89 5.81
C ASP A 57 -14.49 8.29 6.86
N MET A 58 -13.62 9.26 6.54
CA MET A 58 -12.50 9.62 7.40
C MET A 58 -12.94 10.63 8.48
N PRO A 59 -12.63 10.39 9.77
CA PRO A 59 -12.98 11.32 10.84
C PRO A 59 -12.22 12.66 10.71
N SER A 60 -12.94 13.78 10.87
CA SER A 60 -12.35 15.15 10.96
C SER A 60 -11.32 15.20 12.09
N PRO A 61 -10.09 15.74 11.90
CA PRO A 61 -9.76 16.92 11.07
C PRO A 61 -9.24 16.63 9.66
N TYR A 62 -9.04 15.37 9.27
CA TYR A 62 -8.31 15.03 8.03
C TYR A 62 -9.08 15.33 6.73
N GLY A 63 -10.42 15.31 6.77
CA GLY A 63 -11.27 15.56 5.60
C GLY A 63 -11.27 17.01 5.08
N ARG A 64 -10.74 17.99 5.83
CA ARG A 64 -10.73 19.42 5.43
C ARG A 64 -9.49 19.86 4.65
N PHE A 65 -8.46 19.03 4.52
CA PHE A 65 -7.15 19.47 4.03
C PHE A 65 -6.90 19.26 2.52
N PHE A 66 -7.72 18.47 1.81
CA PHE A 66 -7.37 18.02 0.45
C PHE A 66 -8.59 17.97 -0.48
N ASP A 67 -9.06 19.15 -0.90
CA ASP A 67 -10.17 19.33 -1.85
C ASP A 67 -9.73 20.07 -3.13
N ARG A 68 -8.46 19.89 -3.56
CA ARG A 68 -7.89 20.73 -4.65
C ARG A 68 -7.02 19.97 -5.64
N THR A 69 -7.57 18.93 -6.27
CA THR A 69 -7.12 18.52 -7.61
C THR A 69 -8.22 17.73 -8.33
N PRO A 70 -8.65 18.12 -9.54
CA PRO A 70 -9.56 17.30 -10.33
C PRO A 70 -8.77 16.10 -10.89
N GLU A 71 -9.06 14.92 -10.39
CA GLU A 71 -8.43 13.66 -10.82
C GLU A 71 -9.36 12.88 -11.75
N ARG A 72 -8.81 12.16 -12.73
CA ARG A 72 -9.60 11.26 -13.56
C ARG A 72 -10.05 10.04 -12.73
N PRO A 73 -11.33 9.65 -12.75
CA PRO A 73 -11.86 8.56 -11.93
C PRO A 73 -11.21 7.20 -12.23
N ASP A 74 -10.85 6.99 -13.50
CA ASP A 74 -10.57 5.68 -14.09
C ASP A 74 -9.27 5.03 -13.55
N ASP A 75 -8.22 5.83 -13.33
CA ASP A 75 -6.90 5.36 -12.87
C ASP A 75 -6.93 4.83 -11.41
N LYS A 76 -7.95 5.22 -10.62
CA LYS A 76 -8.05 4.86 -9.20
C LYS A 76 -8.53 3.42 -9.01
N ASP A 77 -9.49 3.02 -9.82
CA ASP A 77 -10.07 1.69 -9.75
C ASP A 77 -9.07 0.65 -10.25
N GLU A 78 -8.26 0.97 -11.26
CA GLU A 78 -7.21 0.09 -11.75
C GLU A 78 -6.15 -0.21 -10.68
N GLN A 79 -5.60 0.83 -10.02
CA GLN A 79 -4.60 0.63 -8.97
C GLN A 79 -5.19 -0.11 -7.76
N ARG A 80 -6.43 0.20 -7.36
CA ARG A 80 -7.10 -0.55 -6.29
C ARG A 80 -7.34 -2.00 -6.64
N ASN A 81 -7.81 -2.27 -7.84
CA ASN A 81 -8.04 -3.62 -8.32
C ASN A 81 -6.72 -4.40 -8.38
N LEU A 82 -5.63 -3.75 -8.82
CA LEU A 82 -4.30 -4.33 -8.78
C LEU A 82 -3.88 -4.66 -7.35
N VAL A 83 -3.95 -3.71 -6.42
CA VAL A 83 -3.54 -3.93 -5.03
C VAL A 83 -4.39 -5.03 -4.39
N GLY A 84 -5.72 -4.99 -4.57
CA GLY A 84 -6.62 -6.05 -4.11
C GLY A 84 -6.26 -7.42 -4.68
N ARG A 85 -5.87 -7.51 -5.95
CA ARG A 85 -5.37 -8.76 -6.56
C ARG A 85 -4.06 -9.20 -5.90
N LEU A 86 -3.08 -8.31 -5.75
CA LEU A 86 -1.79 -8.62 -5.13
C LEU A 86 -1.93 -9.08 -3.67
N LEU A 87 -2.81 -8.43 -2.90
CA LEU A 87 -3.14 -8.83 -1.52
C LEU A 87 -3.79 -10.21 -1.48
N ARG A 88 -4.61 -10.58 -2.48
CA ARG A 88 -5.19 -11.93 -2.59
C ARG A 88 -4.16 -12.99 -3.00
N GLU A 89 -3.18 -12.64 -3.83
CA GLU A 89 -2.10 -13.54 -4.27
C GLU A 89 -1.03 -13.79 -3.19
N ALA A 90 -0.81 -12.82 -2.29
CA ALA A 90 0.22 -12.92 -1.25
C ALA A 90 -0.19 -13.83 -0.10
N ASP A 91 0.78 -14.50 0.52
CA ASP A 91 0.59 -15.30 1.73
C ASP A 91 0.59 -14.41 2.98
N ILE A 92 1.38 -13.32 2.95
CA ILE A 92 1.53 -12.34 4.03
C ILE A 92 1.36 -10.93 3.45
N VAL A 93 0.59 -10.11 4.15
CA VAL A 93 0.45 -8.67 3.83
C VAL A 93 1.40 -7.89 4.73
N VAL A 94 2.15 -6.95 4.16
CA VAL A 94 3.04 -6.07 4.92
C VAL A 94 2.57 -4.63 4.73
N ASN A 95 1.96 -4.07 5.77
CA ASN A 95 1.68 -2.64 5.85
C ASN A 95 2.99 -1.90 6.10
N ALA A 96 3.54 -1.33 5.02
CA ALA A 96 4.79 -0.61 4.99
C ALA A 96 4.60 0.92 4.84
N CYS A 97 3.41 1.42 5.18
CA CYS A 97 3.09 2.84 5.07
C CYS A 97 3.78 3.68 6.17
N GLY A 98 3.81 4.99 5.98
CA GLY A 98 4.41 5.96 6.91
C GLY A 98 3.91 5.82 8.35
N ALA A 99 4.65 6.37 9.31
CA ALA A 99 4.38 6.19 10.73
C ALA A 99 3.20 7.03 11.29
N ARG A 100 2.54 7.84 10.45
CA ARG A 100 1.46 8.73 10.89
C ARG A 100 0.15 7.95 10.96
N ASP A 101 -0.74 8.35 11.87
CA ASP A 101 -2.07 7.74 12.05
C ASP A 101 -2.88 7.69 10.76
N ILE A 102 -2.72 8.72 9.92
CA ILE A 102 -3.37 8.80 8.60
C ILE A 102 -2.90 7.70 7.65
N ASP A 103 -1.58 7.42 7.65
CA ASP A 103 -0.99 6.42 6.77
C ASP A 103 -1.37 5.01 7.23
N GLN A 104 -1.49 4.82 8.55
CA GLN A 104 -2.03 3.60 9.17
C GLN A 104 -3.50 3.37 8.75
N TYR A 105 -4.35 4.38 8.93
CA TYR A 105 -5.78 4.30 8.58
C TYR A 105 -6.00 3.95 7.11
N LEU A 106 -5.26 4.59 6.20
CA LEU A 106 -5.41 4.35 4.76
C LEU A 106 -5.01 2.93 4.36
N ALA A 107 -3.92 2.42 4.92
CA ALA A 107 -3.50 1.04 4.71
C ALA A 107 -4.53 0.05 5.27
N ASP A 108 -5.03 0.29 6.47
CA ASP A 108 -6.00 -0.61 7.12
C ASP A 108 -7.32 -0.65 6.35
N LYS A 109 -7.81 0.51 5.88
CA LYS A 109 -9.01 0.58 5.05
C LYS A 109 -8.82 -0.18 3.72
N LEU A 110 -7.69 -0.01 3.05
CA LEU A 110 -7.38 -0.76 1.82
C LEU A 110 -7.35 -2.29 2.05
N ILE A 111 -6.74 -2.74 3.16
CA ILE A 111 -6.68 -4.16 3.52
C ILE A 111 -8.09 -4.70 3.82
N ALA A 112 -8.90 -3.93 4.54
CA ALA A 112 -10.30 -4.25 4.82
C ALA A 112 -11.14 -4.34 3.53
N ASP A 113 -11.00 -3.38 2.61
CA ASP A 113 -11.68 -3.36 1.30
C ASP A 113 -11.28 -4.57 0.44
N ALA A 114 -10.05 -5.06 0.59
CA ALA A 114 -9.60 -6.30 -0.06
C ALA A 114 -10.17 -7.59 0.58
N GLY A 115 -10.90 -7.46 1.69
CA GLY A 115 -11.58 -8.55 2.40
C GLY A 115 -10.73 -9.21 3.49
N PHE A 116 -9.70 -8.53 4.01
CA PHE A 116 -8.81 -9.04 5.04
C PHE A 116 -8.90 -8.20 6.33
N ASP A 117 -8.66 -8.83 7.47
CA ASP A 117 -8.57 -8.10 8.75
C ASP A 117 -7.20 -7.40 8.82
N PRO A 118 -7.14 -6.06 8.92
CA PRO A 118 -5.88 -5.32 9.03
C PRO A 118 -5.09 -5.65 10.30
N ALA A 119 -5.73 -6.18 11.34
CA ALA A 119 -5.05 -6.69 12.53
C ALA A 119 -4.43 -8.09 12.33
N GLY A 120 -4.56 -8.68 11.13
CA GLY A 120 -4.04 -10.01 10.81
C GLY A 120 -4.81 -11.16 11.46
N ARG A 121 -6.01 -10.91 11.97
CA ARG A 121 -6.85 -11.93 12.63
C ARG A 121 -7.72 -12.67 11.62
N LYS A 122 -8.37 -13.75 12.05
CA LYS A 122 -9.35 -14.48 11.22
C LYS A 122 -10.54 -13.57 10.95
N THR A 123 -10.83 -13.33 9.67
CA THR A 123 -12.10 -12.71 9.26
C THR A 123 -13.29 -13.60 9.61
N ILE A 124 -14.49 -13.03 9.63
CA ILE A 124 -15.78 -13.73 9.83
C ILE A 124 -15.97 -14.85 8.79
N ALA A 125 -15.37 -14.71 7.60
CA ALA A 125 -15.38 -15.71 6.53
C ALA A 125 -14.32 -16.82 6.68
N GLY A 126 -13.64 -16.91 7.83
CA GLY A 126 -12.65 -17.95 8.14
C GLY A 126 -11.30 -17.80 7.42
N ARG A 127 -11.14 -16.77 6.56
CA ARG A 127 -9.86 -16.46 5.90
C ARG A 127 -9.04 -15.57 6.82
N SER A 128 -7.93 -16.06 7.34
CA SER A 128 -6.89 -15.24 7.98
C SER A 128 -5.70 -15.11 7.06
N LYS A 129 -5.21 -13.89 6.88
CA LYS A 129 -3.87 -13.64 6.37
C LYS A 129 -3.09 -12.87 7.42
N PRO A 130 -1.84 -13.27 7.73
CA PRO A 130 -0.98 -12.46 8.60
C PRO A 130 -0.78 -11.08 7.98
N VAL A 131 -0.91 -10.04 8.82
CA VAL A 131 -0.58 -8.66 8.47
C VAL A 131 0.58 -8.22 9.36
N GLU A 132 1.70 -7.86 8.74
CA GLU A 132 2.87 -7.29 9.41
C GLU A 132 2.86 -5.77 9.27
N ARG A 133 3.41 -5.08 10.27
CA ARG A 133 3.61 -3.63 10.23
C ARG A 133 5.10 -3.32 10.18
N VAL A 134 5.55 -2.66 9.11
CA VAL A 134 6.94 -2.26 8.90
C VAL A 134 7.01 -0.76 8.66
N VAL A 135 7.87 -0.04 9.38
CA VAL A 135 8.05 1.40 9.18
C VAL A 135 9.43 1.66 8.60
N PHE A 136 9.47 2.10 7.34
CA PHE A 136 10.71 2.62 6.74
C PHE A 136 10.99 4.02 7.29
N ARG A 137 12.10 4.19 8.02
CA ARG A 137 12.51 5.49 8.61
C ARG A 137 13.50 6.26 7.74
N ALA A 138 14.24 5.56 6.90
CA ALA A 138 15.19 6.14 5.95
C ALA A 138 15.07 5.36 4.64
N LEU A 139 15.21 6.08 3.52
CA LEU A 139 15.18 5.51 2.16
C LEU A 139 16.59 5.46 1.54
N ASP A 140 17.60 5.91 2.27
CA ASP A 140 18.99 5.93 1.79
C ASP A 140 19.51 4.51 1.61
N CYS A 141 19.60 4.07 0.36
CA CYS A 141 20.34 2.89 -0.05
C CYS A 141 21.81 3.21 -0.37
N HIS A 142 22.18 4.49 -0.39
CA HIS A 142 23.56 4.95 -0.49
C HIS A 142 24.12 5.14 0.90
N GLY A 143 24.90 4.15 1.35
CA GLY A 143 25.71 4.31 2.54
C GLY A 143 26.59 5.54 2.41
N SER A 144 26.62 6.36 3.45
CA SER A 144 27.67 7.35 3.67
C SER A 144 29.02 6.64 3.51
N ALA A 145 29.71 6.94 2.42
CA ALA A 145 31.12 6.62 2.24
C ALA A 145 31.97 7.60 3.05
#